data_AF-A0A6H0DWT6-F1
#
_entry.id   AF-A0A6H0DWT6-F1
#
_cell.length_a   1.000
_cell.length_b   1.000
_cell.length_c   1.000
_cell.angle_alpha   90.00
_cell.angle_beta   90.00
_cell.angle_gamma   90.00
#
_symmetry.space_group_name_H-M   'P 1'
#
loop_
_entity.id
_entity.type
_entity.pdbx_description
1 polymer ?
#
loop_
_entity_poly.entity_id
_entity_poly.type
_entity_poly.pdbx_seq_one_letter_code
_entity_poly.pdbx_strand_id
1 'polypeptide(L)'
;RWSCRMAICGSCGMMVNNKPKLACKTFLRDYSGHMRIEPLANFPIERDLVVDLSHFIESLEAIKPYIIGNEAPALDGKPHPSKELQVSRTKQTPAQLEKYRQFSMCINCGLCYAACPQFGLNPEFLGPAAITMAHRYNLDNRDHGKAKRMSLLNGKNGVWSCTFVGYCSEVCPKH
;
A
#
# COMPACT_ATOMS: atom_id res chain seq x y z
N ARG A 1 7.96 -15.48 -2.15
CA ARG A 1 7.55 -15.33 -3.58
C ARG A 1 8.53 -14.36 -4.29
N TRP A 2 8.59 -14.29 -5.63
CA TRP A 2 9.43 -13.31 -6.37
C TRP A 2 8.93 -13.08 -7.81
N SER A 3 9.41 -12.02 -8.48
CA SER A 3 9.18 -11.77 -9.92
C SER A 3 10.15 -10.73 -10.52
N CYS A 4 9.96 -9.42 -10.29
CA CYS A 4 10.61 -8.35 -11.09
C CYS A 4 12.13 -8.22 -11.02
N ARG A 5 12.78 -8.74 -9.96
CA ARG A 5 14.22 -8.58 -9.66
C ARG A 5 14.74 -7.15 -9.44
N MET A 6 13.88 -6.13 -9.49
CA MET A 6 14.26 -4.71 -9.40
C MET A 6 13.45 -3.92 -8.36
N ALA A 7 12.95 -4.61 -7.34
CA ALA A 7 12.23 -4.03 -6.20
C ALA A 7 11.02 -3.15 -6.59
N ILE A 8 10.23 -3.56 -7.60
CA ILE A 8 9.03 -2.80 -8.03
C ILE A 8 7.72 -3.59 -7.92
N CYS A 9 7.72 -4.91 -8.08
CA CYS A 9 6.48 -5.71 -8.02
C CYS A 9 5.99 -6.05 -6.60
N GLY A 10 6.81 -5.83 -5.57
CA GLY A 10 6.44 -6.09 -4.16
C GLY A 10 6.39 -7.56 -3.71
N SER A 11 6.48 -8.55 -4.59
CA SER A 11 6.22 -9.96 -4.25
C SER A 11 7.24 -10.67 -3.34
N CYS A 12 8.40 -10.07 -3.09
CA CYS A 12 9.53 -10.73 -2.41
C CYS A 12 9.75 -10.27 -0.97
N GLY A 13 8.69 -9.83 -0.29
CA GLY A 13 8.74 -9.54 1.15
C GLY A 13 9.03 -10.80 1.97
N MET A 14 9.97 -10.70 2.90
CA MET A 14 10.34 -11.74 3.86
C MET A 14 11.07 -11.12 5.06
N MET A 15 11.33 -11.90 6.09
CA MET A 15 12.13 -11.48 7.24
C MET A 15 13.59 -11.88 7.03
N VAL A 16 14.52 -10.96 7.26
CA VAL A 16 15.96 -11.21 7.22
C VAL A 16 16.58 -10.68 8.51
N ASN A 17 17.09 -11.58 9.36
CA ASN A 17 17.55 -11.26 10.72
C ASN A 17 16.52 -10.42 11.51
N ASN A 18 15.27 -10.90 11.58
CA ASN A 18 14.13 -10.22 12.24
C ASN A 18 13.73 -8.85 11.66
N LYS A 19 14.24 -8.47 10.49
CA LYS A 19 13.84 -7.23 9.81
C LYS A 19 13.06 -7.55 8.53
N PRO A 20 11.88 -6.96 8.30
CA PRO A 20 11.16 -7.14 7.05
C PRO A 20 11.93 -6.45 5.91
N LYS A 21 12.25 -7.21 4.86
CA LYS A 21 13.00 -6.74 3.70
C LYS A 21 12.47 -7.33 2.40
N LEU A 22 12.76 -6.66 1.28
CA LEU A 22 12.62 -7.24 -0.05
C LEU A 22 13.85 -8.11 -0.36
N ALA A 23 13.64 -9.37 -0.71
CA ALA A 23 14.73 -10.29 -1.03
C ALA A 23 15.63 -9.74 -2.16
N CYS A 24 15.04 -9.24 -3.24
CA CYS A 24 15.78 -8.69 -4.38
C CYS A 24 16.52 -7.37 -4.10
N LYS A 25 16.31 -6.76 -2.93
CA LYS A 25 17.01 -5.55 -2.46
C LYS A 25 17.87 -5.84 -1.21
N THR A 26 18.08 -7.11 -0.89
CA THR A 26 18.91 -7.56 0.24
C THR A 26 20.18 -8.19 -0.34
N PHE A 27 21.35 -7.67 0.02
CA PHE A 27 22.62 -8.14 -0.53
C PHE A 27 23.37 -8.99 0.48
N LEU A 28 23.89 -10.15 0.05
CA LEU A 28 24.65 -11.05 0.91
C LEU A 28 25.88 -10.38 1.54
N ARG A 29 26.55 -9.47 0.81
CA ARG A 29 27.71 -8.72 1.30
C ARG A 29 27.43 -7.86 2.54
N ASP A 30 26.17 -7.52 2.80
CA ASP A 30 25.77 -6.72 3.96
C ASP A 30 25.65 -7.58 5.23
N TYR A 31 25.91 -8.88 5.13
CA TYR A 31 25.75 -9.87 6.19
C TYR A 31 27.01 -10.74 6.28
N SER A 32 27.94 -10.37 7.17
CA SER A 32 29.11 -11.18 7.48
C SER A 32 28.72 -12.31 8.44
N GLY A 33 28.83 -13.56 7.99
CA GLY A 33 28.60 -14.75 8.81
C GLY A 33 27.18 -15.30 8.66
N HIS A 34 26.28 -14.92 9.55
CA HIS A 34 24.96 -15.56 9.66
C HIS A 34 23.83 -14.68 9.09
N MET A 35 23.05 -15.28 8.19
CA MET A 35 21.82 -14.71 7.65
C MET A 35 20.67 -15.69 7.90
N ARG A 36 19.71 -15.28 8.73
CA ARG A 36 18.45 -16.00 8.94
C ARG A 36 17.38 -15.43 8.04
N ILE A 37 16.76 -16.29 7.24
CA ILE A 37 15.63 -15.94 6.38
C ILE A 37 14.39 -16.65 6.92
N GLU A 38 13.33 -15.89 7.14
CA GLU A 38 12.05 -16.38 7.65
C GLU A 38 10.89 -15.81 6.81
N PRO A 39 9.72 -16.45 6.82
CA PRO A 39 8.53 -15.93 6.13
C PRO A 39 8.14 -14.56 6.68
N LEU A 40 7.43 -13.77 5.87
CA LEU A 40 7.02 -12.42 6.24
C LEU A 40 6.18 -12.46 7.54
N ALA A 41 6.64 -11.76 8.59
CA ALA A 41 6.00 -11.82 9.90
C ALA A 41 4.55 -11.29 9.90
N ASN A 42 3.80 -11.68 10.93
CA ASN A 42 2.38 -11.33 11.15
C ASN A 42 1.39 -11.88 10.11
N PHE A 43 1.84 -12.75 9.21
CA PHE A 43 0.98 -13.48 8.29
C PHE A 43 1.08 -14.99 8.56
N PRO A 44 -0.03 -15.75 8.41
CA PRO A 44 0.02 -17.21 8.46
C PRO A 44 0.97 -17.76 7.40
N ILE A 45 1.77 -18.75 7.76
CA ILE A 45 2.71 -19.41 6.83
C ILE A 45 1.94 -20.51 6.10
N GLU A 46 1.90 -20.41 4.78
CA GLU A 46 1.32 -21.43 3.91
C GLU A 46 2.31 -22.57 3.65
N ARG A 47 3.52 -22.21 3.19
CA ARG A 47 4.59 -23.15 2.89
C ARG A 47 5.92 -22.43 2.69
N ASP A 48 6.99 -22.91 3.31
CA ASP A 48 8.33 -22.28 3.25
C ASP A 48 8.24 -20.77 3.51
N LEU A 49 8.72 -19.92 2.60
CA LEU A 49 8.68 -18.45 2.66
C LEU A 49 7.40 -17.84 2.06
N VAL A 50 6.37 -18.64 1.86
CA VAL A 50 5.08 -18.22 1.32
C VAL A 50 4.10 -18.05 2.46
N VAL A 51 3.51 -16.87 2.55
CA VAL A 51 2.50 -16.52 3.56
C VAL A 51 1.14 -16.29 2.91
N ASP A 52 0.08 -16.41 3.70
CA ASP A 52 -1.26 -15.99 3.30
C ASP A 52 -1.34 -14.45 3.32
N LEU A 53 -1.79 -13.86 2.21
CA LEU A 53 -1.97 -12.42 2.05
C LEU A 53 -3.44 -12.02 1.92
N SER A 54 -4.38 -12.94 2.17
CA SER A 54 -5.82 -12.70 1.96
C SER A 54 -6.31 -11.47 2.73
N HIS A 55 -6.00 -11.37 4.03
CA HIS A 55 -6.35 -10.19 4.84
C HIS A 55 -5.79 -8.88 4.27
N PHE A 56 -4.57 -8.90 3.74
CA PHE A 56 -3.95 -7.72 3.14
C PHE A 56 -4.72 -7.28 1.87
N ILE A 57 -5.13 -8.23 1.03
CA ILE A 57 -5.90 -7.97 -0.18
C ILE A 57 -7.31 -7.47 0.18
N GLU A 58 -7.99 -8.15 1.09
CA GLU A 58 -9.33 -7.78 1.55
C GLU A 58 -9.36 -6.38 2.18
N SER A 59 -8.35 -6.06 3.01
CA SER A 59 -8.20 -4.72 3.61
C SER A 59 -7.99 -3.63 2.56
N LEU A 60 -7.24 -3.91 1.49
CA LEU A 60 -7.05 -2.97 0.38
C LEU A 60 -8.33 -2.79 -0.45
N GLU A 61 -9.10 -3.84 -0.69
CA GLU A 61 -10.35 -3.76 -1.42
C GLU A 61 -11.43 -3.00 -0.63
N ALA A 62 -11.51 -3.24 0.69
CA ALA A 62 -12.49 -2.64 1.59
C ALA A 62 -12.41 -1.10 1.61
N ILE A 63 -11.21 -0.52 1.43
CA ILE A 63 -11.03 0.94 1.40
C ILE A 63 -11.45 1.60 0.08
N LYS A 64 -11.95 0.83 -0.90
CA LYS A 64 -12.41 1.32 -2.22
C LYS A 64 -11.31 2.12 -2.95
N PRO A 65 -10.23 1.47 -3.41
CA PRO A 65 -9.03 2.12 -3.96
C PRO A 65 -9.25 2.53 -5.43
N TYR A 66 -10.26 3.35 -5.70
CA TYR A 66 -10.58 3.85 -7.04
C TYR A 66 -11.27 5.22 -6.93
N ILE A 67 -11.23 6.01 -8.00
CA ILE A 67 -11.88 7.33 -8.04
C ILE A 67 -13.41 7.15 -7.94
N ILE A 68 -14.05 7.87 -7.03
CA ILE A 68 -15.50 7.81 -6.81
C ILE A 68 -16.13 9.18 -7.01
N GLY A 69 -17.30 9.22 -7.66
CA GLY A 69 -18.13 10.44 -7.75
C GLY A 69 -17.54 11.51 -8.65
N ASN A 70 -16.63 11.14 -9.56
CA ASN A 70 -16.09 12.05 -10.55
C ASN A 70 -17.00 12.07 -11.78
N GLU A 71 -17.51 13.25 -12.12
CA GLU A 71 -18.39 13.49 -13.27
C GLU A 71 -17.63 13.79 -14.56
N ALA A 72 -16.32 13.51 -14.59
CA ALA A 72 -15.51 13.65 -15.78
C ALA A 72 -16.11 12.85 -16.95
N PRO A 73 -16.10 13.42 -18.18
CA PRO A 73 -16.66 12.74 -19.34
C PRO A 73 -16.03 11.36 -19.54
N ALA A 74 -16.85 10.34 -19.81
CA ALA A 74 -16.42 8.96 -19.98
C ALA A 74 -15.31 8.83 -21.05
N LEU A 75 -14.38 7.90 -20.80
CA LEU A 75 -13.41 7.45 -21.80
C LEU A 75 -14.06 6.36 -22.65
N ASP A 76 -14.96 6.77 -23.53
CA ASP A 76 -15.73 5.91 -24.45
C ASP A 76 -14.96 5.57 -25.75
N GLY A 77 -13.66 5.87 -25.79
CA GLY A 77 -12.81 5.72 -26.98
C GLY A 77 -13.08 6.76 -28.07
N LYS A 78 -14.02 7.69 -27.88
CA LYS A 78 -14.34 8.74 -28.86
C LYS A 78 -13.63 10.05 -28.50
N PRO A 79 -13.20 10.83 -29.50
CA PRO A 79 -12.68 12.18 -29.26
C PRO A 79 -13.73 13.04 -28.59
N HIS A 80 -13.39 13.66 -27.46
CA HIS A 80 -14.27 14.62 -26.82
C HIS A 80 -14.38 15.89 -27.68
N PRO A 81 -15.54 16.57 -27.79
CA PRO A 81 -15.67 17.79 -28.62
C PRO A 81 -14.73 18.93 -28.18
N SER A 82 -14.46 19.05 -26.89
CA SER A 82 -13.45 19.98 -26.36
C SER A 82 -12.02 19.45 -26.56
N LYS A 83 -11.17 20.22 -27.27
CA LYS A 83 -9.74 19.95 -27.45
C LYS A 83 -9.00 19.77 -26.12
N GLU A 84 -9.38 20.49 -25.08
CA GLU A 84 -8.77 20.38 -23.75
C GLU A 84 -9.09 19.01 -23.10
N LEU A 85 -10.34 18.57 -23.21
CA LEU A 85 -10.81 17.29 -22.64
C LEU A 85 -10.39 16.07 -23.47
N GLN A 86 -9.86 16.26 -24.67
CA GLN A 86 -9.15 15.21 -25.41
C GLN A 86 -7.81 14.85 -24.78
N VAL A 87 -7.13 15.82 -24.12
CA VAL A 87 -5.82 15.62 -23.49
C VAL A 87 -5.97 15.09 -22.06
N SER A 88 -6.90 15.67 -21.29
CA SER A 88 -7.22 15.17 -19.95
C SER A 88 -8.69 15.39 -19.60
N ARG A 89 -9.35 14.32 -19.14
CA ARG A 89 -10.75 14.40 -18.69
C ARG A 89 -10.91 15.10 -17.33
N THR A 90 -9.80 15.32 -16.61
CA THR A 90 -9.78 16.01 -15.31
C THR A 90 -8.61 16.98 -15.25
N LYS A 91 -8.77 18.11 -14.55
CA LYS A 91 -7.65 19.04 -14.31
C LYS A 91 -6.97 18.70 -12.98
N GLN A 92 -5.64 18.66 -13.00
CA GLN A 92 -4.83 18.48 -11.81
C GLN A 92 -3.53 19.28 -11.96
N THR A 93 -3.26 20.17 -11.01
CA THR A 93 -2.00 20.92 -10.96
C THR A 93 -0.90 20.09 -10.29
N PRO A 94 0.38 20.42 -10.50
CA PRO A 94 1.48 19.78 -9.77
C PRO A 94 1.29 19.83 -8.24
N ALA A 95 0.83 20.97 -7.70
CA ALA A 95 0.57 21.12 -6.27
C ALA A 95 -0.59 20.25 -5.76
N GLN A 96 -1.59 19.95 -6.60
CA GLN A 96 -2.67 19.02 -6.25
C GLN A 96 -2.18 17.57 -6.25
N LEU A 97 -1.35 17.18 -7.23
CA LEU A 97 -0.73 15.85 -7.30
C LEU A 97 0.18 15.61 -6.09
N GLU A 98 0.98 16.60 -5.71
CA GLU A 98 1.99 16.47 -4.65
C GLU A 98 1.38 16.09 -3.29
N LYS A 99 0.12 16.46 -3.04
CA LYS A 99 -0.59 16.10 -1.80
C LYS A 99 -0.64 14.59 -1.55
N TYR A 100 -0.72 13.77 -2.59
CA TYR A 100 -0.85 12.31 -2.44
C TYR A 100 0.21 11.51 -3.19
N ARG A 101 1.05 12.16 -4.00
CA ARG A 101 2.01 11.51 -4.89
C ARG A 101 2.85 10.48 -4.14
N GLN A 102 3.41 10.84 -2.98
CA GLN A 102 4.22 9.93 -2.18
C GLN A 102 3.43 8.66 -1.80
N PHE A 103 2.22 8.83 -1.29
CA PHE A 103 1.34 7.73 -0.86
C PHE A 103 0.89 6.84 -2.03
N SER A 104 0.98 7.30 -3.27
CA SER A 104 0.67 6.49 -4.47
C SER A 104 1.78 5.52 -4.88
N MET A 105 2.96 5.58 -4.26
CA MET A 105 4.12 4.76 -4.62
C MET A 105 4.14 3.39 -3.92
N CYS A 106 3.10 3.05 -3.16
CA CYS A 106 2.98 1.74 -2.51
C CYS A 106 2.97 0.62 -3.56
N ILE A 107 3.87 -0.35 -3.40
CA ILE A 107 3.99 -1.53 -4.28
C ILE A 107 3.38 -2.79 -3.65
N ASN A 108 2.59 -2.64 -2.60
CA ASN A 108 1.86 -3.74 -1.94
C ASN A 108 2.75 -4.90 -1.45
N CYS A 109 3.95 -4.59 -0.95
CA CYS A 109 4.91 -5.61 -0.52
C CYS A 109 4.68 -6.22 0.87
N GLY A 110 3.75 -5.69 1.65
CA GLY A 110 3.42 -6.19 3.00
C GLY A 110 4.45 -5.94 4.10
N LEU A 111 5.65 -5.38 3.81
CA LEU A 111 6.69 -5.17 4.83
C LEU A 111 6.21 -4.33 6.03
N CYS A 112 5.37 -3.34 5.78
CA CYS A 112 4.79 -2.48 6.81
C CYS A 112 3.83 -3.24 7.75
N TYR A 113 3.18 -4.32 7.30
CA TYR A 113 2.36 -5.19 8.15
C TYR A 113 3.24 -6.06 9.04
N ALA A 114 4.31 -6.63 8.48
CA ALA A 114 5.31 -7.39 9.24
C ALA A 114 6.05 -6.53 10.28
N ALA A 115 6.24 -5.24 10.00
CA ALA A 115 6.84 -4.29 10.94
C ALA A 115 5.88 -3.78 12.02
N CYS A 116 4.57 -3.74 11.76
CA CYS A 116 3.63 -3.11 12.68
C CYS A 116 3.28 -4.05 13.84
N PRO A 117 3.64 -3.73 15.10
CA PRO A 117 3.28 -4.60 16.23
C PRO A 117 1.78 -4.59 16.51
N GLN A 118 1.07 -3.48 16.19
CA GLN A 118 -0.38 -3.42 16.37
C GLN A 118 -1.11 -4.39 15.43
N PHE A 119 -0.58 -4.61 14.22
CA PHE A 119 -1.11 -5.64 13.33
C PHE A 119 -0.82 -7.05 13.87
N GLY A 120 0.38 -7.29 14.41
CA GLY A 120 0.70 -8.56 15.06
C GLY A 120 -0.17 -8.88 16.28
N LEU A 121 -0.65 -7.86 17.01
CA LEU A 121 -1.55 -8.03 18.16
C LEU A 121 -3.04 -8.09 17.78
N ASN A 122 -3.42 -7.38 16.72
CA ASN A 122 -4.79 -7.32 16.22
C ASN A 122 -4.79 -7.59 14.70
N PRO A 123 -4.93 -8.86 14.28
CA PRO A 123 -4.99 -9.21 12.86
C PRO A 123 -6.14 -8.56 12.11
N GLU A 124 -7.21 -8.15 12.80
CA GLU A 124 -8.35 -7.46 12.17
C GLU A 124 -8.03 -6.00 11.80
N PHE A 125 -6.92 -5.44 12.29
CA PHE A 125 -6.48 -4.09 11.93
C PHE A 125 -6.29 -3.98 10.41
N LEU A 126 -6.89 -2.94 9.81
CA LEU A 126 -6.75 -2.63 8.38
C LEU A 126 -5.29 -2.57 7.94
N GLY A 127 -4.43 -2.05 8.80
CA GLY A 127 -2.99 -1.99 8.57
C GLY A 127 -2.52 -0.75 7.81
N PRO A 128 -1.19 -0.52 7.81
CA PRO A 128 -0.61 0.73 7.33
C PRO A 128 -0.77 0.96 5.82
N ALA A 129 -0.63 -0.07 4.98
CA ALA A 129 -0.75 0.12 3.53
C ALA A 129 -2.19 0.43 3.10
N ALA A 130 -3.19 -0.26 3.66
CA ALA A 130 -4.59 0.01 3.35
C ALA A 130 -5.00 1.42 3.77
N ILE A 131 -4.60 1.88 4.96
CA ILE A 131 -4.86 3.25 5.42
C ILE A 131 -4.17 4.28 4.51
N THR A 132 -2.91 4.03 4.13
CA THR A 132 -2.16 4.89 3.20
C THR A 132 -2.86 4.99 1.85
N MET A 133 -3.35 3.86 1.32
CA MET A 133 -4.07 3.82 0.06
C MET A 133 -5.39 4.59 0.13
N ALA A 134 -6.15 4.43 1.22
CA ALA A 134 -7.36 5.22 1.46
C ALA A 134 -7.04 6.72 1.53
N HIS A 135 -5.96 7.09 2.22
CA HIS A 135 -5.51 8.48 2.35
C HIS A 135 -5.09 9.07 1.00
N ARG A 136 -4.39 8.29 0.17
CA ARG A 136 -4.01 8.65 -1.20
C ARG A 136 -5.21 9.03 -2.06
N TYR A 137 -6.33 8.30 -1.94
CA TYR A 137 -7.56 8.65 -2.67
C TYR A 137 -8.26 9.85 -2.03
N ASN A 138 -8.33 9.92 -0.70
CA ASN A 138 -8.98 11.04 0.00
C ASN A 138 -8.31 12.40 -0.23
N LEU A 139 -7.02 12.42 -0.58
CA LEU A 139 -6.26 13.63 -0.92
C LEU A 139 -6.26 13.97 -2.42
N ASP A 140 -6.76 13.07 -3.28
CA ASP A 140 -6.81 13.30 -4.72
C ASP A 140 -7.98 14.24 -5.06
N ASN A 141 -7.69 15.37 -5.71
CA ASN A 141 -8.72 16.36 -6.06
C ASN A 141 -9.76 15.84 -7.07
N ARG A 142 -9.51 14.67 -7.66
CA ARG A 142 -10.41 14.02 -8.62
C ARG A 142 -11.36 13.04 -7.95
N ASP A 143 -11.20 12.75 -6.65
CA ASP A 143 -12.03 11.82 -5.89
C ASP A 143 -13.00 12.58 -4.98
N HIS A 144 -14.28 12.22 -5.05
CA HIS A 144 -15.36 12.73 -4.19
C HIS A 144 -15.93 11.62 -3.29
N GLY A 145 -15.16 10.55 -3.07
CA GLY A 145 -15.54 9.34 -2.35
C GLY A 145 -15.18 9.30 -0.87
N LYS A 146 -14.56 10.35 -0.33
CA LYS A 146 -14.03 10.36 1.05
C LYS A 146 -15.01 9.82 2.08
N ALA A 147 -16.26 10.29 2.07
CA ALA A 147 -17.29 9.84 3.00
C ALA A 147 -17.51 8.31 2.96
N LYS A 148 -17.36 7.66 1.80
CA LYS A 148 -17.50 6.20 1.64
C LYS A 148 -16.33 5.40 2.21
N ARG A 149 -15.19 6.04 2.51
CA ARG A 149 -14.00 5.44 3.13
C ARG A 149 -13.92 5.74 4.63
N MET A 150 -14.44 6.89 5.06
CA MET A 150 -14.33 7.35 6.45
C MET A 150 -15.00 6.40 7.45
N SER A 151 -16.12 5.75 7.10
CA SER A 151 -16.76 4.78 8.01
C SER A 151 -15.83 3.64 8.41
N LEU A 152 -15.07 3.11 7.45
CA LEU A 152 -14.08 2.05 7.67
C LEU A 152 -12.86 2.59 8.41
N LEU A 153 -12.34 3.75 8.00
CA LEU A 153 -11.17 4.38 8.65
C LEU A 153 -11.44 4.78 10.11
N ASN A 154 -12.66 5.21 10.43
CA ASN A 154 -13.06 5.59 11.79
C ASN A 154 -13.48 4.39 12.64
N GLY A 155 -13.59 3.20 12.05
CA GLY A 155 -13.93 1.98 12.78
C GLY A 155 -12.86 1.59 13.80
N LYS A 156 -13.20 0.65 14.69
CA LYS A 156 -12.29 0.13 15.73
C LYS A 156 -10.96 -0.39 15.16
N ASN A 157 -11.06 -1.09 14.05
CA ASN A 157 -9.91 -1.66 13.31
C ASN A 157 -9.37 -0.72 12.22
N GLY A 158 -9.82 0.53 12.23
CA GLY A 158 -9.35 1.59 11.36
C GLY A 158 -8.11 2.28 11.91
N VAL A 159 -8.00 3.60 11.72
CA VAL A 159 -6.80 4.37 12.09
C VAL A 159 -6.50 4.33 13.60
N TRP A 160 -7.52 4.12 14.43
CA TRP A 160 -7.40 4.12 15.90
C TRP A 160 -6.68 2.91 16.49
N SER A 161 -6.49 1.84 15.70
CA SER A 161 -5.61 0.73 16.09
C SER A 161 -4.12 1.09 15.98
N CYS A 162 -3.77 2.22 15.36
CA CYS A 162 -2.39 2.68 15.27
C CYS A 162 -1.97 3.46 16.52
N THR A 163 -0.92 2.99 17.20
CA THR A 163 -0.29 3.68 18.35
C THR A 163 0.96 4.47 17.95
N PHE A 164 1.13 4.75 16.66
CA PHE A 164 2.23 5.54 16.11
C PHE A 164 3.65 5.00 16.42
N VAL A 165 3.82 3.67 16.42
CA VAL A 165 5.16 3.03 16.55
C VAL A 165 6.13 3.45 15.42
N GLY A 166 5.61 3.84 14.26
CA GLY A 166 6.41 4.44 13.17
C GLY A 166 7.24 3.46 12.33
N TYR A 167 7.46 2.23 12.79
CA TYR A 167 8.33 1.27 12.10
C TYR A 167 7.85 0.86 10.70
N CYS A 168 6.56 1.01 10.40
CA CYS A 168 6.03 0.82 9.05
C CYS A 168 6.67 1.74 8.00
N SER A 169 7.02 2.98 8.38
CA SER A 169 7.69 3.95 7.51
C SER A 169 9.16 3.61 7.33
N GLU A 170 9.85 3.22 8.41
CA GLU A 170 11.27 2.84 8.40
C GLU A 170 11.58 1.68 7.45
N VAL A 171 10.66 0.71 7.35
CA VAL A 171 10.85 -0.47 6.51
C VAL A 171 10.31 -0.32 5.09
N CYS A 172 9.65 0.80 4.78
CA CYS A 172 9.04 1.00 3.46
C CYS A 172 10.14 1.07 2.39
N PRO A 173 10.14 0.20 1.36
CA PRO A 173 11.18 0.22 0.34
C PRO A 173 10.99 1.33 -0.72
N LYS A 174 9.91 2.13 -0.59
CA LYS A 174 9.47 3.17 -1.53
C LYS A 174 9.13 4.44 -0.74
N HIS A 175 10.13 5.31 -0.60
CA HIS A 175 9.98 6.62 0.03
C HIS A 175 9.67 7.69 -1.01
#